data_AF-A0AAQ5XWB4-F1
#
_entry.id   AF-A0AAQ5XWB4-F1
#
_cell.length_a   1.000
_cell.length_b   1.000
_cell.length_c   1.000
_cell.angle_alpha   90.00
_cell.angle_beta   90.00
_cell.angle_gamma   90.00
#
_symmetry.space_group_name_H-M   'P 1'
#
loop_
_entity.id
_entity.type
_entity.pdbx_description
1 polymer ?
#
loop_
_entity_poly.entity_id
_entity_poly.type
_entity_poly.pdbx_seq_one_letter_code
_entity_poly.pdbx_strand_id
1 'polypeptide(L)'
;MMDATSAVLHPYWPRDLLIPTYVANDRSMSEILAFLFSVSGVFLLVTWLITGRKGTTGRLGTWRRLAVCWFAVCGFIHGVIEGWFSLYYDIIPGDQSFLSQLWKEYSKGDSRYVIADNFTCLYGDRDCLVLGAFQLLGCICLFNQQALQICQLYGAVLYFFTEHRDGYAHSELGHPVYFWFYFVFLNTLWIVIPFALIVDAWRQLSAAQTHTDNTKSQKSKRK
;
A
#
# COMPACT_ATOMS: atom_id res chain seq x y z
N MET A 1 -15.26 18.31 -41.06
CA MET A 1 -15.35 16.89 -40.68
C MET A 1 -14.34 16.69 -39.56
N MET A 2 -14.80 16.48 -38.33
CA MET A 2 -13.92 16.12 -37.21
C MET A 2 -13.63 14.63 -37.34
N ASP A 3 -12.36 14.27 -37.42
CA ASP A 3 -11.92 12.88 -37.45
C ASP A 3 -12.47 12.15 -36.23
N ALA A 4 -13.21 11.07 -36.47
CA ALA A 4 -13.50 10.09 -35.44
C ALA A 4 -12.15 9.46 -35.06
N THR A 5 -11.52 9.96 -34.02
CA THR A 5 -10.36 9.32 -33.39
C THR A 5 -10.76 7.89 -33.05
N SER A 6 -10.25 6.92 -33.82
CA SER A 6 -10.38 5.50 -33.52
C SER A 6 -9.92 5.28 -32.08
N ALA A 7 -10.87 5.07 -31.17
CA ALA A 7 -10.55 4.87 -29.75
C ALA A 7 -9.59 3.67 -29.65
N VAL A 8 -8.44 3.89 -29.02
CA VAL A 8 -7.45 2.82 -28.83
C VAL A 8 -8.04 1.78 -27.89
N LEU A 9 -8.14 0.54 -28.35
CA LEU A 9 -8.74 -0.55 -27.58
C LEU A 9 -7.89 -0.87 -26.34
N HIS A 10 -8.52 -0.89 -25.16
CA HIS A 10 -7.88 -1.21 -23.89
C HIS A 10 -8.69 -2.22 -23.06
N PRO A 11 -8.05 -2.92 -22.10
CA PRO A 11 -8.70 -3.96 -21.30
C PRO A 11 -9.47 -3.42 -20.08
N TYR A 12 -9.38 -2.13 -19.78
CA TYR A 12 -9.95 -1.52 -18.57
C TYR A 12 -11.47 -1.32 -18.63
N TRP A 13 -12.09 -1.26 -17.45
CA TRP A 13 -13.50 -0.90 -17.27
C TRP A 13 -13.63 0.53 -16.74
N PRO A 14 -14.62 1.33 -17.19
CA PRO A 14 -15.59 0.98 -18.23
C PRO A 14 -14.94 0.94 -19.63
N ARG A 15 -15.56 0.19 -20.55
CA ARG A 15 -14.95 -0.16 -21.86
C ARG A 15 -14.88 1.01 -22.85
N ASP A 16 -15.60 2.08 -22.57
CA ASP A 16 -15.71 3.31 -23.36
C ASP A 16 -14.78 4.43 -22.86
N LEU A 17 -13.88 4.13 -21.91
CA LEU A 17 -12.83 5.07 -21.52
C LEU A 17 -11.99 5.49 -22.73
N LEU A 18 -11.58 6.76 -22.74
CA LEU A 18 -10.71 7.31 -23.77
C LEU A 18 -9.30 7.40 -23.20
N ILE A 19 -8.42 6.50 -23.64
CA ILE A 19 -7.01 6.46 -23.24
C ILE A 19 -6.15 6.53 -24.51
N PRO A 20 -5.96 7.73 -25.11
CA PRO A 20 -5.35 7.87 -26.43
C PRO A 20 -3.90 7.39 -26.49
N THR A 21 -3.18 7.47 -25.36
CA THR A 21 -1.77 7.08 -25.24
C THR A 21 -1.60 5.60 -24.86
N TYR A 22 -2.68 4.82 -24.78
CA TYR A 22 -2.59 3.44 -24.29
C TYR A 22 -1.72 2.56 -25.19
N VAL A 23 -0.76 1.89 -24.55
CA VAL A 23 0.04 0.83 -25.16
C VAL A 23 0.00 -0.38 -24.22
N ALA A 24 -0.40 -1.53 -24.77
CA ALA A 24 -0.43 -2.79 -24.01
C ALA A 24 0.96 -3.16 -23.46
N ASN A 25 0.97 -3.89 -22.35
CA ASN A 25 2.22 -4.40 -21.77
C ASN A 25 2.90 -5.38 -22.72
N ASP A 26 4.22 -5.25 -22.87
CA ASP A 26 5.05 -6.26 -23.54
C ASP A 26 5.37 -7.46 -22.64
N ARG A 27 5.27 -7.29 -21.31
CA ARG A 27 5.42 -8.34 -20.30
C ARG A 27 4.09 -8.97 -19.94
N SER A 28 4.14 -10.27 -19.68
CA SER A 28 3.01 -11.03 -19.16
C SER A 28 2.71 -10.71 -17.70
N MET A 29 1.45 -10.93 -17.29
CA MET A 29 1.03 -10.86 -15.88
C MET A 29 1.93 -11.71 -14.97
N SER A 30 2.29 -12.93 -15.42
CA SER A 30 3.15 -13.84 -14.67
C SER A 30 4.54 -13.27 -14.40
N GLU A 31 5.16 -12.62 -15.38
CA GLU A 31 6.49 -12.01 -15.21
C GLU A 31 6.44 -10.85 -14.23
N ILE A 32 5.40 -10.01 -14.34
CA ILE A 32 5.17 -8.86 -13.47
C ILE A 32 4.98 -9.32 -12.01
N LEU A 33 4.08 -10.29 -11.79
CA LEU A 33 3.80 -10.82 -10.45
C LEU A 33 5.00 -11.58 -9.89
N ALA A 34 5.68 -12.40 -10.70
CA ALA A 34 6.87 -13.14 -10.27
C ALA A 34 7.95 -12.18 -9.76
N PHE A 35 8.20 -11.08 -10.47
CA PHE A 35 9.14 -10.05 -10.01
C PHE A 35 8.66 -9.40 -8.70
N LEU A 36 7.41 -8.94 -8.62
CA LEU A 36 6.86 -8.29 -7.43
C LEU A 36 6.98 -9.17 -6.18
N PHE A 37 6.55 -10.43 -6.29
CA PHE A 37 6.60 -11.38 -5.17
C PHE A 37 8.03 -11.82 -4.85
N SER A 38 8.93 -11.91 -5.84
CA SER A 38 10.33 -12.24 -5.59
C SER A 38 11.05 -11.13 -4.82
N VAL A 39 10.90 -9.87 -5.25
CA VAL A 39 11.51 -8.72 -4.58
C VAL A 39 10.95 -8.57 -3.16
N SER A 40 9.62 -8.61 -3.02
CA SER A 40 8.96 -8.55 -1.70
C SER A 40 9.39 -9.72 -0.80
N GLY A 41 9.53 -10.93 -1.35
CA GLY A 41 10.03 -12.12 -0.65
C GLY A 41 11.47 -11.95 -0.17
N VAL A 42 12.35 -11.35 -0.96
CA VAL A 42 13.72 -11.02 -0.56
C VAL A 42 13.72 -9.99 0.58
N PHE A 43 12.92 -8.92 0.49
CA PHE A 43 12.79 -7.95 1.58
C PHE A 43 12.30 -8.59 2.88
N LEU A 44 11.28 -9.45 2.80
CA LEU A 44 10.78 -10.23 3.93
C LEU A 44 11.87 -11.11 4.53
N LEU A 45 12.56 -11.89 3.70
CA LEU A 45 13.60 -12.82 4.15
C LEU A 45 14.78 -12.08 4.80
N VAL A 46 15.29 -11.03 4.16
CA VAL A 46 16.40 -10.23 4.69
C VAL A 46 16.01 -9.59 6.02
N THR A 47 14.85 -8.97 6.10
CA THR A 47 14.34 -8.35 7.33
C THR A 47 14.13 -9.39 8.44
N TRP A 48 13.60 -10.56 8.08
CA TRP A 48 13.44 -11.67 9.01
C TRP A 48 14.77 -12.16 9.58
N LEU A 49 15.78 -12.34 8.72
CA LEU A 49 17.12 -12.77 9.13
C LEU A 49 17.79 -11.72 10.03
N ILE A 50 17.71 -10.44 9.68
CA ILE A 50 18.28 -9.34 10.48
C ILE A 50 17.63 -9.29 11.87
N THR A 51 16.29 -9.28 11.93
CA THR A 51 15.54 -9.22 13.20
C THR A 51 15.61 -10.51 14.02
N GLY A 52 16.07 -11.62 13.41
CA GLY A 52 16.29 -12.90 14.06
C GLY A 52 17.64 -13.03 14.76
N ARG A 53 18.61 -12.16 14.43
CA ARG A 53 19.92 -12.12 15.10
C ARG A 53 19.74 -11.66 16.55
N LYS A 54 20.49 -12.25 17.47
CA LYS A 54 20.47 -11.91 18.89
C LYS A 54 21.16 -10.54 19.05
N GLY A 55 20.39 -9.48 19.23
CA GLY A 55 20.90 -8.14 19.51
C GLY A 55 21.29 -7.95 20.98
N THR A 56 21.79 -6.76 21.32
CA THR A 56 22.13 -6.35 22.69
C THR A 56 20.94 -6.35 23.66
N THR A 57 19.71 -6.26 23.16
CA THR A 57 18.46 -6.28 23.95
C THR A 57 17.74 -7.63 23.94
N GLY A 58 18.35 -8.68 23.39
CA GLY A 58 17.75 -10.02 23.24
C GLY A 58 17.12 -10.26 21.87
N ARG A 59 16.37 -11.36 21.72
CA ARG A 59 15.68 -11.72 20.48
C ARG A 59 14.28 -11.14 20.47
N LEU A 60 13.90 -10.44 19.41
CA LEU A 60 12.53 -9.96 19.24
C LEU A 60 11.55 -11.16 19.15
N GLY A 61 10.40 -11.01 19.80
CA GLY A 61 9.31 -11.99 19.68
C GLY A 61 8.82 -12.13 18.24
N THR A 62 8.34 -13.32 17.88
CA THR A 62 7.92 -13.66 16.51
C THR A 62 6.96 -12.62 15.89
N TRP A 63 5.96 -12.18 16.64
CA TRP A 63 4.98 -11.20 16.17
C TRP A 63 5.58 -9.82 15.86
N ARG A 64 6.53 -9.35 16.69
CA ARG A 64 7.24 -8.10 16.43
C ARG A 64 8.11 -8.20 15.18
N ARG A 65 8.73 -9.36 14.94
CA ARG A 65 9.51 -9.61 13.73
C ARG A 65 8.63 -9.58 12.49
N LEU A 66 7.45 -10.22 12.54
CA LEU A 66 6.47 -10.16 11.45
C LEU A 66 5.99 -8.72 11.20
N ALA A 67 5.74 -7.94 12.25
CA ALA A 67 5.39 -6.52 12.11
C ALA A 67 6.49 -5.71 11.41
N VAL A 68 7.76 -5.89 11.79
CA VAL A 68 8.88 -5.22 11.11
C VAL A 68 9.01 -5.66 9.65
N CYS A 69 8.77 -6.94 9.36
CA CYS A 69 8.73 -7.45 7.99
C CYS A 69 7.59 -6.82 7.17
N TRP A 70 6.40 -6.65 7.76
CA TRP A 70 5.29 -5.92 7.15
C TRP A 70 5.68 -4.47 6.84
N PHE A 71 6.25 -3.75 7.80
CA PHE A 71 6.69 -2.37 7.59
C PHE A 71 7.76 -2.25 6.49
N ALA A 72 8.68 -3.21 6.38
CA ALA A 72 9.67 -3.22 5.30
C ALA A 72 9.02 -3.38 3.91
N VAL A 73 8.03 -4.29 3.79
CA VAL A 73 7.26 -4.45 2.54
C VAL A 73 6.44 -3.18 2.24
N CYS A 74 5.78 -2.60 3.24
CA CYS A 74 5.07 -1.32 3.08
C CYS A 74 6.01 -0.21 2.58
N GLY A 75 7.20 -0.10 3.16
CA GLY A 75 8.19 0.89 2.74
C GLY A 75 8.60 0.73 1.27
N PHE A 76 8.78 -0.51 0.80
CA PHE A 76 9.04 -0.79 -0.61
C PHE A 76 7.85 -0.43 -1.50
N ILE A 77 6.63 -0.84 -1.15
CA ILE A 77 5.43 -0.56 -1.95
C ILE A 77 5.17 0.94 -2.03
N HIS A 78 5.07 1.63 -0.89
CA HIS A 78 4.76 3.06 -0.86
C HIS A 78 5.91 3.91 -1.45
N GLY A 79 7.16 3.55 -1.14
CA GLY A 79 8.32 4.33 -1.56
C GLY A 79 8.70 4.14 -3.04
N VAL A 80 8.57 2.92 -3.56
CA VAL A 80 9.02 2.59 -4.94
C VAL A 80 7.84 2.47 -5.88
N ILE A 81 6.84 1.63 -5.55
CA ILE A 81 5.74 1.32 -6.47
C ILE A 81 4.77 2.49 -6.54
N GLU A 82 4.23 2.92 -5.42
CA GLU A 82 3.34 4.09 -5.36
C GLU A 82 4.10 5.37 -5.63
N GLY A 83 5.33 5.52 -5.13
CA GLY A 83 6.19 6.66 -5.50
C GLY A 83 6.39 6.81 -7.01
N TRP A 84 6.50 5.70 -7.75
CA TRP A 84 6.53 5.74 -9.22
C TRP A 84 5.21 6.24 -9.81
N PHE A 85 4.08 5.75 -9.30
CA PHE A 85 2.77 6.24 -9.71
C PHE A 85 2.64 7.75 -9.51
N SER A 86 2.98 8.24 -8.32
CA SER A 86 2.94 9.67 -7.97
C SER A 86 3.70 10.56 -8.94
N LEU A 87 4.84 10.09 -9.42
CA LEU A 87 5.75 10.87 -10.26
C LEU A 87 5.46 10.75 -11.76
N TYR A 88 4.85 9.64 -12.19
CA TYR A 88 4.75 9.27 -13.60
C TYR A 88 3.34 8.85 -14.05
N TYR A 89 2.29 9.13 -13.26
CA TYR A 89 0.92 8.68 -13.56
C TYR A 89 0.44 9.09 -14.96
N ASP A 90 0.90 10.23 -15.47
CA ASP A 90 0.51 10.81 -16.76
C ASP A 90 1.05 10.01 -17.95
N ILE A 91 2.22 9.39 -17.81
CA ILE A 91 2.86 8.61 -18.87
C ILE A 91 2.58 7.10 -18.78
N ILE A 92 2.10 6.60 -17.64
CA ILE A 92 1.86 5.16 -17.39
C ILE A 92 1.07 4.46 -18.50
N PRO A 93 -0.01 5.04 -19.09
CA PRO A 93 -0.77 4.34 -20.11
C PRO A 93 0.04 3.95 -21.34
N GLY A 94 1.04 4.76 -21.72
CA GLY A 94 1.90 4.51 -22.89
C GLY A 94 3.28 3.95 -22.55
N ASP A 95 3.74 4.08 -21.30
CA ASP A 95 5.08 3.70 -20.89
C ASP A 95 5.27 2.18 -20.80
N GLN A 96 6.50 1.73 -21.08
CA GLN A 96 6.91 0.33 -21.05
C GLN A 96 7.97 0.07 -19.97
N SER A 97 8.27 1.03 -19.09
CA SER A 97 9.03 0.75 -17.87
C SER A 97 8.32 -0.29 -17.01
N PHE A 98 9.08 -1.13 -16.31
CA PHE A 98 8.51 -2.24 -15.54
C PHE A 98 7.44 -1.78 -14.53
N LEU A 99 7.69 -0.71 -13.78
CA LEU A 99 6.75 -0.18 -12.78
C LEU A 99 5.47 0.37 -13.43
N SER A 100 5.57 1.01 -14.59
CA SER A 100 4.39 1.43 -15.36
C SER A 100 3.58 0.25 -15.86
N GLN A 101 4.25 -0.83 -16.29
CA GLN A 101 3.56 -2.06 -16.68
C GLN A 101 2.88 -2.76 -15.51
N LEU A 102 3.51 -2.75 -14.33
CA LEU A 102 2.91 -3.22 -13.10
C LEU A 102 1.63 -2.42 -12.78
N TRP A 103 1.67 -1.09 -12.90
CA TRP A 103 0.47 -0.25 -12.72
C TRP A 103 -0.60 -0.51 -13.77
N LYS A 104 -0.24 -0.70 -15.04
CA LYS A 104 -1.19 -1.10 -16.08
C LYS A 104 -1.82 -2.47 -15.80
N GLU A 105 -1.04 -3.43 -15.29
CA GLU A 105 -1.58 -4.74 -14.88
C GLU A 105 -2.56 -4.60 -13.71
N TYR A 106 -2.17 -3.85 -12.68
CA TYR A 106 -3.04 -3.59 -11.53
C TYR A 106 -4.30 -2.81 -11.92
N SER A 107 -4.19 -1.92 -12.91
CA SER A 107 -5.32 -1.12 -13.43
C SER A 107 -6.40 -1.95 -14.11
N LYS A 108 -6.13 -3.21 -14.45
CA LYS A 108 -7.18 -4.16 -14.89
C LYS A 108 -8.15 -4.52 -13.75
N GLY A 109 -7.66 -4.46 -12.50
CA GLY A 109 -8.47 -4.57 -11.29
C GLY A 109 -9.18 -3.28 -10.91
N ASP A 110 -8.60 -2.12 -11.23
CA ASP A 110 -9.18 -0.81 -10.95
C ASP A 110 -8.62 0.25 -11.92
N SER A 111 -9.42 0.68 -12.88
CA SER A 111 -8.97 1.58 -13.94
C SER A 111 -8.65 3.00 -13.48
N ARG A 112 -9.02 3.38 -12.24
CA ARG A 112 -8.72 4.71 -11.69
C ARG A 112 -7.22 5.01 -11.65
N TYR A 113 -6.38 3.98 -11.64
CA TYR A 113 -4.93 4.10 -11.75
C TYR A 113 -4.43 4.39 -13.18
N VAL A 114 -5.14 3.99 -14.24
CA VAL A 114 -4.71 4.32 -15.60
C VAL A 114 -5.27 5.66 -16.08
N ILE A 115 -6.45 6.06 -15.58
CA ILE A 115 -7.06 7.36 -15.87
C ILE A 115 -6.61 8.45 -14.89
N ALA A 116 -5.80 8.09 -13.89
CA ALA A 116 -5.26 9.01 -12.91
C ALA A 116 -6.36 9.85 -12.25
N ASP A 117 -7.42 9.20 -11.76
CA ASP A 117 -8.54 9.90 -11.13
C ASP A 117 -8.06 10.75 -9.95
N ASN A 118 -8.72 11.89 -9.72
CA ASN A 118 -8.31 12.89 -8.74
C ASN A 118 -8.11 12.30 -7.35
N PHE A 119 -8.91 11.31 -6.93
CA PHE A 119 -8.73 10.66 -5.64
C PHE A 119 -7.43 9.83 -5.60
N THR A 120 -7.18 9.02 -6.63
CA THR A 120 -5.98 8.19 -6.75
C THR A 120 -4.71 9.03 -6.89
N CYS A 121 -4.79 10.14 -7.62
CA CYS A 121 -3.72 11.11 -7.76
C CYS A 121 -3.45 11.90 -6.48
N LEU A 122 -4.48 12.34 -5.76
CA LEU A 122 -4.30 13.05 -4.48
C LEU A 122 -3.77 12.14 -3.37
N TYR A 123 -4.14 10.86 -3.36
CA TYR A 123 -3.53 9.90 -2.45
C TYR A 123 -2.09 9.55 -2.86
N GLY A 124 -1.80 9.54 -4.17
CA GLY A 124 -0.47 9.32 -4.70
C GLY A 124 0.47 10.52 -4.54
N ASP A 125 0.03 11.75 -4.67
CA ASP A 125 0.93 12.91 -4.80
C ASP A 125 1.58 13.31 -3.46
N ARG A 126 2.90 13.60 -3.48
CA ARG A 126 3.88 13.91 -2.39
C ARG A 126 3.77 13.15 -1.07
N ASP A 127 2.58 12.96 -0.53
CA ASP A 127 2.26 12.21 0.67
C ASP A 127 2.64 10.74 0.54
N CYS A 128 2.54 10.05 -0.61
CA CYS A 128 3.07 8.67 -0.72
C CYS A 128 4.59 8.58 -0.61
N LEU A 129 5.35 9.54 -1.18
CA LEU A 129 6.80 9.60 -1.05
C LEU A 129 7.21 9.89 0.39
N VAL A 130 6.49 10.81 1.04
CA VAL A 130 6.70 11.20 2.43
C VAL A 130 6.30 10.06 3.38
N LEU A 131 5.15 9.41 3.17
CA LEU A 131 4.68 8.25 3.94
C LEU A 131 5.55 7.02 3.70
N GLY A 132 6.02 6.76 2.47
CA GLY A 132 6.96 5.70 2.14
C GLY A 132 8.32 5.92 2.79
N ALA A 133 8.85 7.14 2.75
CA ALA A 133 10.03 7.55 3.50
C ALA A 133 9.81 7.41 5.02
N PHE A 134 8.65 7.80 5.54
CA PHE A 134 8.28 7.63 6.95
C PHE A 134 8.06 6.17 7.35
N GLN A 135 7.66 5.26 6.44
CA GLN A 135 7.55 3.83 6.75
C GLN A 135 8.92 3.16 6.82
N LEU A 136 9.82 3.49 5.89
CA LEU A 136 11.20 3.05 5.94
C LEU A 136 11.92 3.64 7.16
N LEU A 137 11.70 4.91 7.47
CA LEU A 137 12.18 5.54 8.70
C LEU A 137 11.47 4.99 9.93
N GLY A 138 10.20 4.61 9.87
CA GLY A 138 9.42 4.01 10.96
C GLY A 138 9.91 2.62 11.34
N CYS A 139 10.48 1.88 10.38
CA CYS A 139 11.26 0.67 10.64
C CYS A 139 12.53 0.95 11.48
N ILE A 140 13.08 2.16 11.38
CA ILE A 140 14.39 2.56 11.95
C ILE A 140 14.20 3.44 13.21
N CYS A 141 13.12 4.22 13.28
CA CYS A 141 12.86 5.30 14.21
C CYS A 141 11.40 5.20 14.68
N LEU A 142 11.20 5.05 15.99
CA LEU A 142 9.89 4.88 16.66
C LEU A 142 8.95 6.12 16.58
N PHE A 143 9.24 7.09 15.72
CA PHE A 143 8.47 8.34 15.67
C PHE A 143 7.14 8.14 14.94
N ASN A 144 6.13 7.76 15.74
CA ASN A 144 4.70 7.70 15.43
C ASN A 144 4.21 6.62 14.45
N GLN A 145 4.65 5.36 14.66
CA GLN A 145 4.06 4.20 13.96
C GLN A 145 2.53 4.18 14.00
N GLN A 146 1.91 4.63 15.09
CA GLN A 146 0.45 4.65 15.22
C GLN A 146 -0.24 5.63 14.27
N ALA A 147 0.30 6.84 14.08
CA ALA A 147 -0.26 7.80 13.12
C ALA A 147 -0.19 7.25 11.69
N LEU A 148 0.91 6.59 11.35
CA LEU A 148 1.14 6.02 10.04
C LEU A 148 0.19 4.87 9.70
N GLN A 149 -0.09 3.98 10.67
CA GLN A 149 -1.10 2.93 10.50
C GLN A 149 -2.52 3.52 10.38
N ILE A 150 -2.83 4.61 11.09
CA ILE A 150 -4.12 5.29 10.96
C ILE A 150 -4.28 5.89 9.57
N CYS A 151 -3.25 6.53 9.02
CA CYS A 151 -3.29 7.06 7.65
C CYS A 151 -3.49 5.95 6.60
N GLN A 152 -2.80 4.82 6.74
CA GLN A 152 -2.99 3.66 5.86
C GLN A 152 -4.43 3.12 5.92
N LEU A 153 -4.97 2.94 7.13
CA LEU A 153 -6.34 2.47 7.32
C LEU A 153 -7.36 3.45 6.74
N TYR A 154 -7.18 4.75 6.98
CA TYR A 154 -8.04 5.80 6.44
C TYR A 154 -8.04 5.80 4.90
N GLY A 155 -6.86 5.68 4.28
CA GLY A 155 -6.74 5.58 2.83
C GLY A 155 -7.41 4.35 2.24
N ALA A 156 -7.19 3.18 2.83
CA ALA A 156 -7.82 1.95 2.36
C ALA A 156 -9.35 1.99 2.49
N VAL A 157 -9.88 2.57 3.58
CA VAL A 157 -11.34 2.73 3.76
C VAL A 157 -11.91 3.70 2.72
N LEU A 158 -11.25 4.85 2.50
CA LEU A 158 -11.68 5.79 1.47
C LEU A 158 -11.61 5.19 0.07
N TYR A 159 -10.58 4.42 -0.25
CA TYR A 159 -10.41 3.72 -1.52
C TYR A 159 -11.59 2.81 -1.87
N PHE A 160 -12.05 2.01 -0.90
CA PHE A 160 -13.26 1.19 -1.08
C PHE A 160 -14.54 2.04 -1.11
N PHE A 161 -14.62 3.07 -0.27
CA PHE A 161 -15.81 3.91 -0.18
C PHE A 161 -16.08 4.68 -1.47
N THR A 162 -15.04 5.25 -2.09
CA THR A 162 -15.16 5.97 -3.37
C THR A 162 -15.62 5.03 -4.47
N GLU A 163 -15.02 3.85 -4.59
CA GLU A 163 -15.43 2.90 -5.63
C GLU A 163 -16.84 2.33 -5.39
N HIS A 164 -17.20 2.10 -4.12
CA HIS A 164 -18.56 1.70 -3.77
C HIS A 164 -19.59 2.77 -4.16
N ARG A 165 -19.26 4.05 -3.96
CA ARG A 165 -20.12 5.17 -4.34
C ARG A 165 -20.29 5.26 -5.87
N ASP A 166 -19.24 4.92 -6.61
CA ASP A 166 -19.25 4.86 -8.08
C ASP A 166 -19.83 3.55 -8.62
N GLY A 167 -20.38 2.69 -7.75
CA GLY A 167 -21.04 1.45 -8.16
C GLY A 167 -20.09 0.40 -8.73
N TYR A 168 -18.81 0.45 -8.37
CA TYR A 168 -17.74 -0.42 -8.88
C TYR A 168 -17.53 -0.31 -10.41
N ALA A 169 -17.73 0.88 -10.97
CA ALA A 169 -17.65 1.12 -12.41
C ALA A 169 -16.24 0.90 -13.02
N HIS A 170 -15.19 0.97 -12.20
CA HIS A 170 -13.80 0.96 -12.67
C HIS A 170 -13.17 -0.44 -12.68
N SER A 171 -13.96 -1.48 -12.38
CA SER A 171 -13.52 -2.88 -12.36
C SER A 171 -14.53 -3.79 -13.05
N GLU A 172 -14.07 -4.96 -13.49
CA GLU A 172 -14.98 -6.01 -13.92
C GLU A 172 -15.63 -6.67 -12.70
N LEU A 173 -16.81 -6.18 -12.31
CA LEU A 173 -17.50 -6.65 -11.11
C LEU A 173 -17.64 -8.18 -11.08
N GLY A 174 -17.10 -8.80 -10.03
CA GLY A 174 -17.17 -10.25 -9.82
C GLY A 174 -16.06 -11.07 -10.49
N HIS A 175 -15.18 -10.46 -11.29
CA HIS A 175 -14.06 -11.18 -11.91
C HIS A 175 -13.11 -11.76 -10.84
N PRO A 176 -12.78 -13.07 -10.87
CA PRO A 176 -12.08 -13.73 -9.78
C PRO A 176 -10.67 -13.19 -9.52
N VAL A 177 -9.94 -12.82 -10.58
CA VAL A 177 -8.58 -12.26 -10.44
C VAL A 177 -8.64 -10.75 -10.20
N TYR A 178 -9.15 -9.99 -11.17
CA TYR A 178 -9.12 -8.53 -11.13
C TYR A 178 -9.99 -7.90 -10.03
N PHE A 179 -11.21 -8.37 -9.82
CA PHE A 179 -12.06 -7.83 -8.77
C PHE A 179 -11.76 -8.48 -7.41
N TRP A 180 -11.88 -9.81 -7.29
CA TRP A 180 -11.75 -10.45 -6.00
C TRP A 180 -10.32 -10.51 -5.47
N PHE A 181 -9.34 -10.83 -6.31
CA PHE A 181 -7.96 -10.94 -5.85
C PHE A 181 -7.26 -9.56 -5.80
N TYR A 182 -7.23 -8.80 -6.89
CA TYR A 182 -6.53 -7.51 -6.92
C TYR A 182 -7.27 -6.44 -6.13
N PHE A 183 -8.54 -6.18 -6.46
CA PHE A 183 -9.27 -5.08 -5.83
C PHE A 183 -9.66 -5.41 -4.37
N VAL A 184 -10.27 -6.56 -4.09
CA VAL A 184 -10.74 -6.88 -2.73
C VAL A 184 -9.62 -7.44 -1.84
N PHE A 185 -9.06 -8.60 -2.19
CA PHE A 185 -8.18 -9.35 -1.29
C PHE A 185 -6.90 -8.59 -0.96
N LEU A 186 -6.18 -8.09 -1.98
CA LEU A 186 -4.97 -7.32 -1.74
C LEU A 186 -5.32 -6.14 -0.83
N ASN A 187 -6.15 -5.19 -1.25
CA ASN A 187 -6.44 -3.97 -0.45
C ASN A 187 -6.99 -4.25 0.97
N THR A 188 -7.68 -5.36 1.19
CA THR A 188 -8.14 -5.75 2.55
C THR A 188 -6.96 -6.01 3.51
N LEU A 189 -5.80 -6.45 3.02
CA LEU A 189 -4.59 -6.61 3.84
C LEU A 189 -4.13 -5.27 4.46
N TRP A 190 -4.28 -4.17 3.73
CA TRP A 190 -3.99 -2.80 4.18
C TRP A 190 -5.04 -2.26 5.17
N ILE A 191 -6.12 -3.01 5.44
CA ILE A 191 -7.09 -2.72 6.51
C ILE A 191 -6.77 -3.58 7.73
N VAL A 192 -6.73 -4.90 7.54
CA VAL A 192 -6.67 -5.87 8.65
C VAL A 192 -5.35 -5.78 9.40
N ILE A 193 -4.22 -5.71 8.68
CA ILE A 193 -2.89 -5.71 9.32
C ILE A 193 -2.65 -4.39 10.06
N PRO A 194 -2.87 -3.20 9.45
CA PRO A 194 -2.76 -1.95 10.18
C PRO A 194 -3.70 -1.84 11.37
N PHE A 195 -4.95 -2.31 11.25
CA PHE A 195 -5.87 -2.35 12.39
C PHE A 195 -5.32 -3.19 13.56
N ALA A 196 -4.78 -4.38 13.29
CA ALA A 196 -4.17 -5.21 14.32
C ALA A 196 -2.97 -4.51 15.00
N LEU A 197 -2.14 -3.81 14.22
CA LEU A 197 -0.99 -3.05 14.73
C LEU A 197 -1.41 -1.83 15.56
N ILE A 198 -2.49 -1.13 15.18
CA ILE A 198 -3.07 -0.04 15.97
C ILE A 198 -3.56 -0.55 17.32
N VAL A 199 -4.27 -1.68 17.35
CA VAL A 199 -4.77 -2.29 18.59
C VAL A 199 -3.60 -2.72 19.49
N ASP A 200 -2.54 -3.30 18.93
CA ASP A 200 -1.34 -3.65 19.69
C ASP A 200 -0.64 -2.41 20.27
N ALA A 201 -0.43 -1.37 19.45
CA ALA A 201 0.15 -0.11 19.89
C ALA A 201 -0.67 0.55 21.00
N TRP A 202 -2.00 0.58 20.86
CA TRP A 202 -2.92 1.11 21.86
C TRP A 202 -2.79 0.38 23.20
N ARG A 203 -2.73 -0.96 23.19
CA ARG A 203 -2.55 -1.77 24.39
C ARG A 203 -1.21 -1.48 25.08
N GLN A 204 -0.13 -1.39 24.31
CA GLN A 204 1.20 -1.10 24.85
C GLN A 204 1.28 0.30 25.48
N LEU A 205 0.73 1.32 24.80
CA LEU A 205 0.67 2.69 25.33
C LEU A 205 -0.19 2.77 26.60
N SER A 206 -1.37 2.13 26.60
CA SER A 206 -2.25 2.10 27.76
C SER A 206 -1.58 1.45 28.98
N ALA A 207 -0.86 0.35 28.77
CA ALA A 207 -0.11 -0.33 29.82
C ALA A 207 1.04 0.54 30.38
N ALA A 208 1.79 1.21 29.49
CA ALA A 208 2.88 2.10 29.88
C ALA A 208 2.37 3.32 30.68
N GLN A 209 1.24 3.90 30.26
CA GLN A 209 0.59 5.01 30.97
C GLN A 209 0.12 4.56 32.35
N THR A 210 -0.57 3.42 32.44
CA THR A 210 -1.05 2.84 33.71
C THR A 210 0.11 2.60 34.69
N HIS A 211 1.23 2.06 34.22
CA HIS A 211 2.43 1.87 35.05
C HIS A 211 2.96 3.21 35.59
N THR A 212 3.01 4.24 34.74
CA THR A 212 3.46 5.58 35.11
C THR A 212 2.55 6.20 36.17
N ASP A 213 1.23 6.08 36.03
CA ASP A 213 0.27 6.64 36.97
C ASP A 213 0.33 5.92 38.34
N ASN A 214 0.49 4.59 38.33
CA ASN A 214 0.66 3.80 39.55
C ASN A 214 1.95 4.18 40.32
N THR A 215 3.07 4.38 39.61
CA THR A 215 4.33 4.79 40.26
C THR A 215 4.26 6.19 40.85
N LYS A 216 3.54 7.13 40.22
CA LYS A 216 3.29 8.47 40.79
C LYS A 216 2.41 8.40 42.04
N SER A 217 1.34 7.61 42.02
CA SER A 217 0.46 7.39 43.18
C SER A 217 1.20 6.80 44.38
N GLN A 218 2.09 5.81 44.16
CA GLN A 218 2.92 5.25 45.22
C GLN A 218 3.92 6.26 45.81
N LYS A 219 4.52 7.12 44.99
CA LYS A 219 5.40 8.20 45.48
C LYS A 219 4.64 9.25 46.31
N SER A 220 3.40 9.57 45.92
CA SER A 220 2.55 10.50 46.68
C SER A 220 2.10 9.95 48.03
N LYS A 221 1.87 8.63 48.15
CA LYS A 221 1.51 7.99 49.44
C LYS A 221 2.69 7.81 50.40
N ARG A 222 3.93 7.98 49.92
CA ARG A 222 5.17 7.81 50.69
C ARG A 222 5.72 9.14 51.25
N LYS A 223 5.15 10.27 50.84
CA LYS A 223 5.40 11.60 51.41
C LYS A 223 4.33 11.91 52.44
#